data_AF-A0A0D3AY37-F1
#
_entry.id   AF-A0A0D3AY37-F1
#
_cell.length_a   1.000
_cell.length_b   1.000
_cell.length_c   1.000
_cell.angle_alpha   90.00
_cell.angle_beta   90.00
_cell.angle_gamma   90.00
#
_symmetry.space_group_name_H-M   'P 1'
#
loop_
_entity.id
_entity.type
_entity.pdbx_description
1 polymer ?
#
loop_
_entity_poly.entity_id
_entity_poly.type
_entity_poly.pdbx_seq_one_letter_code
_entity_poly.pdbx_strand_id
1 'polypeptide(L)'
;MEQILYKEDDSDIDVLLLTLVTAYENQIERPIRRQITREGHVYIQKALKENPHHFRQLYRMYPDVFADLCYLIRMKTDLRNTRHMYVEEMLATFLMTVGQSSKYCHTIDTFKRSKFTASTNFHKILRALNTLAPSLMAKPTHTVPPKISTSTRFYPYFKSLDVGRNLSSRRTETDFGKGKFRLHLGLDGNLQLLVLNSNSLSDSDVYFHYYESRTKEPNPGTRLVFNRSGYMYVLLSSKQQLNAYSQQGSSRVFYRLLPPCRSTFRRCFN
;
A
#
# COMPACT_ATOMS: atom_id res chain seq x y z
N MET A 1 -57.81 57.42 -8.78
CA MET A 1 -56.79 56.82 -9.65
C MET A 1 -55.51 56.74 -8.84
N GLU A 2 -55.15 55.54 -8.38
CA GLU A 2 -53.87 55.25 -7.73
C GLU A 2 -52.72 55.34 -8.73
N GLN A 3 -51.61 55.98 -8.35
CA GLN A 3 -50.31 55.77 -8.98
C GLN A 3 -49.42 55.06 -7.97
N ILE A 4 -49.09 53.81 -8.28
CA ILE A 4 -48.18 52.96 -7.53
C ILE A 4 -46.75 53.42 -7.86
N LEU A 5 -46.02 53.80 -6.82
CA LEU A 5 -44.61 54.14 -6.84
C LEU A 5 -43.79 52.85 -7.07
N TYR A 6 -43.29 52.66 -8.28
CA TYR A 6 -42.26 51.65 -8.55
C TYR A 6 -40.95 52.11 -7.90
N LYS A 7 -40.56 51.46 -6.79
CA LYS A 7 -39.20 51.49 -6.29
C LYS A 7 -38.40 50.49 -7.12
N GLU A 8 -37.43 50.95 -7.89
CA GLU A 8 -36.46 50.06 -8.55
C GLU A 8 -35.55 49.45 -7.47
N ASP A 9 -35.37 48.13 -7.55
CA ASP A 9 -34.67 47.29 -6.58
C ASP A 9 -33.15 47.51 -6.63
N ASP A 10 -32.66 48.48 -5.86
CA ASP A 10 -31.21 48.71 -5.62
C ASP A 10 -30.50 47.46 -5.04
N SER A 11 -31.24 46.51 -4.45
CA SER A 11 -30.66 45.29 -3.87
C SER A 11 -30.11 44.31 -4.91
N ASP A 12 -30.64 44.30 -6.13
CA ASP A 12 -30.19 43.36 -7.17
C ASP A 12 -28.85 43.76 -7.77
N ILE A 13 -28.57 45.06 -7.87
CA ILE A 13 -27.28 45.61 -8.29
C ILE A 13 -26.19 45.30 -7.27
N ASP A 14 -26.48 45.45 -5.98
CA ASP A 14 -25.53 45.14 -4.91
C ASP A 14 -25.24 43.65 -4.80
N VAL A 15 -26.23 42.79 -5.02
CA VAL A 15 -26.04 41.32 -5.08
C VAL A 15 -25.22 40.93 -6.32
N LEU A 16 -25.45 41.56 -7.47
CA LEU A 16 -24.67 41.36 -8.70
C LEU A 16 -23.22 41.86 -8.55
N LEU A 17 -23.02 43.01 -7.91
CA LEU A 17 -21.69 43.54 -7.61
C LEU A 17 -20.95 42.66 -6.60
N LEU A 18 -21.63 42.21 -5.55
CA LEU A 18 -21.05 41.31 -4.55
C LEU A 18 -20.71 39.94 -5.18
N THR A 19 -21.52 39.41 -6.09
CA THR A 19 -21.20 38.19 -6.84
C THR A 19 -20.05 38.38 -7.83
N LEU A 20 -19.92 39.55 -8.47
CA LEU A 20 -18.79 39.88 -9.34
C LEU A 20 -17.48 40.08 -8.54
N VAL A 21 -17.53 40.80 -7.42
CA VAL A 21 -16.38 41.01 -6.53
C VAL A 21 -15.95 39.69 -5.91
N THR A 22 -16.89 38.87 -5.41
CA THR A 22 -16.56 37.53 -4.91
C THR A 22 -16.10 36.60 -6.02
N ALA A 23 -16.59 36.69 -7.26
CA ALA A 23 -16.07 35.90 -8.38
C ALA A 23 -14.66 36.33 -8.82
N TYR A 24 -14.34 37.62 -8.69
CA TYR A 24 -13.01 38.17 -8.97
C TYR A 24 -12.02 37.80 -7.86
N GLU A 25 -12.41 37.93 -6.59
CA GLU A 25 -11.60 37.53 -5.44
C GLU A 25 -11.48 36.00 -5.30
N ASN A 26 -12.47 35.24 -5.78
CA ASN A 26 -12.42 33.78 -5.91
C ASN A 26 -11.89 33.32 -7.28
N GLN A 27 -11.16 34.17 -8.01
CA GLN A 27 -10.20 33.67 -9.00
C GLN A 27 -9.10 32.91 -8.25
N ILE A 28 -9.42 31.68 -7.84
CA ILE A 28 -8.42 30.67 -7.58
C ILE A 28 -7.65 30.57 -8.89
N GLU A 29 -6.46 31.17 -8.94
CA GLU A 29 -5.50 30.90 -9.99
C GLU A 29 -5.36 29.39 -10.07
N ARG A 30 -6.04 28.79 -11.05
CA ARG A 30 -5.90 27.36 -11.29
C ARG A 30 -4.47 27.23 -11.79
N PRO A 31 -3.58 26.54 -11.06
CA PRO A 31 -2.21 26.41 -11.49
C PRO A 31 -2.21 25.90 -12.92
N ILE A 32 -1.46 26.58 -13.80
CA ILE A 32 -1.40 26.29 -15.22
C ILE A 32 -1.29 24.77 -15.38
N ARG A 33 -2.28 24.19 -16.06
CA ARG A 33 -2.30 22.74 -16.29
C ARG A 33 -1.01 22.39 -17.03
N ARG A 34 -0.16 21.58 -16.38
CA ARG A 34 1.08 21.09 -17.00
C ARG A 34 0.78 20.58 -18.41
N GLN A 35 1.49 21.14 -19.39
CA GLN A 35 1.28 20.80 -20.80
C GLN A 35 1.52 19.30 -21.03
N ILE A 36 0.79 18.74 -22.00
CA ILE A 36 0.93 17.33 -22.35
C ILE A 36 2.16 17.19 -23.25
N THR A 37 3.32 16.89 -22.65
CA THR A 37 4.60 16.71 -23.34
C THR A 37 4.98 15.23 -23.50
N ARG A 38 6.06 14.96 -24.24
CA ARG A 38 6.71 13.64 -24.32
C ARG A 38 7.82 13.43 -23.27
N GLU A 39 8.01 14.39 -22.36
CA GLU A 39 9.13 14.41 -21.42
C GLU A 39 9.15 13.18 -20.51
N GLY A 40 8.01 12.75 -19.99
CA GLY A 40 7.93 11.56 -19.15
C GLY A 40 8.38 10.28 -19.87
N HIS A 41 8.05 10.15 -21.16
CA HIS A 41 8.52 9.04 -21.99
C HIS A 41 10.02 9.14 -22.27
N VAL A 42 10.53 10.33 -22.61
CA VAL A 42 11.96 10.55 -22.83
C VAL A 42 12.76 10.22 -21.55
N TYR A 43 12.26 10.64 -20.39
CA TYR A 43 12.86 10.35 -19.10
C TYR A 43 12.96 8.83 -18.84
N ILE A 44 11.86 8.07 -18.99
CA ILE A 44 11.91 6.63 -18.72
C ILE A 44 12.81 5.88 -19.70
N GLN A 45 12.83 6.28 -20.97
CA GLN A 45 13.72 5.71 -21.98
C GLN A 45 15.20 5.95 -21.63
N LYS A 46 15.52 7.11 -21.07
CA LYS A 46 16.86 7.39 -20.55
C LYS A 46 17.17 6.53 -19.33
N ALA A 47 16.27 6.48 -18.35
CA ALA A 47 16.45 5.70 -17.13
C ALA A 47 16.67 4.20 -17.39
N LEU A 48 16.04 3.64 -18.43
CA LEU A 48 16.24 2.24 -18.84
C LEU A 48 17.64 1.94 -19.38
N LYS A 49 18.34 2.95 -19.92
CA LYS A 49 19.69 2.84 -20.50
C LYS A 49 20.80 3.23 -19.53
N GLU A 50 20.46 3.85 -18.41
CA GLU A 50 21.39 4.25 -17.37
C GLU A 50 21.75 3.05 -16.47
N ASN A 51 22.19 3.32 -15.22
CA ASN A 51 22.64 2.29 -14.30
C ASN A 51 21.49 1.33 -13.88
N PRO A 52 21.58 0.02 -14.15
CA PRO A 52 20.53 -0.94 -13.80
C PRO A 52 20.26 -1.06 -12.29
N HIS A 53 21.28 -0.87 -11.45
CA HIS A 53 21.12 -0.87 -10.00
C HIS A 53 20.33 0.34 -9.52
N HIS A 54 20.58 1.51 -10.11
CA HIS A 54 19.83 2.72 -9.80
C HIS A 54 18.36 2.57 -10.24
N PHE A 55 18.13 2.02 -11.43
CA PHE A 55 16.78 1.71 -11.89
C PHE A 55 16.03 0.79 -10.93
N ARG A 56 16.69 -0.29 -10.46
CA ARG A 56 16.12 -1.21 -9.47
C ARG A 56 15.79 -0.53 -8.14
N GLN A 57 16.60 0.41 -7.69
CA GLN A 57 16.31 1.16 -6.46
C GLN A 57 15.02 1.97 -6.59
N LEU A 58 14.79 2.61 -7.75
CA LEU A 58 13.62 3.46 -8.01
C LEU A 58 12.36 2.64 -8.29
N TYR A 59 12.45 1.63 -9.15
CA TYR A 59 11.29 0.90 -9.69
C TYR A 59 11.11 -0.52 -9.15
N ARG A 60 12.01 -0.97 -8.26
CA ARG A 60 11.98 -2.27 -7.55
C ARG A 60 12.11 -3.51 -8.44
N MET A 61 12.47 -3.34 -9.71
CA MET A 61 12.77 -4.41 -10.66
C MET A 61 13.92 -3.99 -11.58
N TYR A 62 14.57 -4.96 -12.22
CA TYR A 62 15.61 -4.66 -13.21
C TYR A 62 15.00 -4.18 -14.54
N PRO A 63 15.74 -3.41 -15.35
CA PRO A 63 15.24 -2.82 -16.60
C PRO A 63 14.69 -3.84 -17.63
N ASP A 64 15.32 -5.01 -17.72
CA ASP A 64 14.90 -6.15 -18.55
C ASP A 64 13.53 -6.69 -18.10
N VAL A 65 13.37 -6.97 -16.81
CA VAL A 65 12.09 -7.42 -16.22
C VAL A 65 11.00 -6.37 -16.41
N PHE A 66 11.36 -5.09 -16.33
CA PHE A 66 10.43 -3.99 -16.59
C PHE A 66 9.96 -3.97 -18.06
N ALA A 67 10.88 -4.17 -19.01
CA ALA A 67 10.55 -4.23 -20.42
C ALA A 67 9.64 -5.42 -20.74
N ASP A 68 9.92 -6.59 -20.18
CA ASP A 68 9.09 -7.78 -20.30
C ASP A 68 7.68 -7.56 -19.74
N LEU A 69 7.58 -6.91 -18.57
CA LEU A 69 6.28 -6.58 -17.99
C LEU A 69 5.50 -5.58 -18.87
N CYS A 70 6.17 -4.58 -19.46
CA CYS A 70 5.54 -3.67 -20.42
C CYS A 70 5.04 -4.41 -21.66
N TYR A 71 5.81 -5.37 -22.17
CA TYR A 71 5.40 -6.22 -23.28
C TYR A 71 4.17 -7.07 -22.90
N LEU A 72 4.18 -7.73 -21.74
CA LEU A 72 3.06 -8.53 -21.25
C LEU A 72 1.78 -7.71 -21.05
N ILE A 73 1.89 -6.50 -20.49
CA ILE A 73 0.75 -5.59 -20.33
C ILE A 73 0.14 -5.26 -21.69
N ARG A 74 0.96 -4.98 -22.72
CA ARG A 74 0.45 -4.74 -24.08
C ARG A 74 -0.20 -5.98 -24.68
N MET A 75 0.36 -7.16 -24.47
CA MET A 75 -0.12 -8.36 -25.14
C MET A 75 -1.38 -8.93 -24.51
N LYS A 76 -1.50 -8.87 -23.18
CA LYS A 76 -2.56 -9.57 -22.45
C LYS A 76 -3.60 -8.64 -21.83
N THR A 77 -3.50 -7.33 -22.04
CA THR A 77 -4.48 -6.35 -21.56
C THR A 77 -4.83 -5.35 -22.66
N ASP A 78 -5.89 -4.58 -22.45
CA ASP A 78 -6.33 -3.54 -23.40
C ASP A 78 -5.49 -2.26 -23.34
N LEU A 79 -4.41 -2.23 -22.54
CA LEU A 79 -3.61 -1.04 -22.35
C LEU A 79 -2.65 -0.83 -23.53
N ARG A 80 -2.87 0.27 -24.26
CA ARG A 80 -2.08 0.67 -25.44
C ARG A 80 -1.41 2.03 -25.22
N ASN A 81 -0.38 2.28 -26.01
CA ASN A 81 0.21 3.61 -26.12
C ASN A 81 -0.84 4.57 -26.69
N THR A 82 -0.80 5.81 -26.25
CA THR A 82 -1.59 6.93 -26.79
C THR A 82 -0.63 8.00 -27.31
N ARG A 83 -1.15 9.02 -28.01
CA ARG A 83 -0.36 10.11 -28.61
C ARG A 83 0.68 10.73 -27.66
N HIS A 84 0.38 10.77 -26.37
CA HIS A 84 1.22 11.38 -25.35
C HIS A 84 1.35 10.55 -24.07
N MET A 85 1.06 9.25 -24.09
CA MET A 85 1.25 8.40 -22.91
C MET A 85 1.63 6.99 -23.34
N TYR A 86 2.77 6.51 -22.86
CA TYR A 86 3.30 5.20 -23.19
C TYR A 86 3.16 4.27 -22.00
N VAL A 87 2.99 2.97 -22.27
CA VAL A 87 2.84 1.94 -21.21
C VAL A 87 4.03 1.97 -20.23
N GLU A 88 5.26 2.20 -20.72
CA GLU A 88 6.44 2.35 -19.87
C GLU A 88 6.27 3.49 -18.88
N GLU A 89 5.84 4.66 -19.34
CA GLU A 89 5.67 5.82 -18.48
C GLU A 89 4.57 5.58 -17.43
N MET A 90 3.47 4.95 -17.84
CA MET A 90 2.36 4.62 -16.94
C MET A 90 2.81 3.62 -15.86
N LEU A 91 3.51 2.56 -16.28
CA LEU A 91 4.02 1.54 -15.37
C LEU A 91 5.08 2.12 -14.43
N ALA A 92 6.00 2.93 -14.95
CA ALA A 92 7.03 3.58 -14.15
C ALA A 92 6.43 4.57 -13.12
N THR A 93 5.40 5.33 -13.52
CA THR A 93 4.62 6.18 -12.59
C THR A 93 4.01 5.36 -11.47
N PHE A 94 3.39 4.23 -11.80
CA PHE A 94 2.79 3.31 -10.82
C PHE A 94 3.85 2.76 -9.87
N LEU A 95 4.93 2.18 -10.40
CA LEU A 95 6.01 1.56 -9.62
C LEU A 95 6.75 2.57 -8.73
N MET A 96 7.00 3.78 -9.21
CA MET A 96 7.63 4.81 -8.38
C MET A 96 6.70 5.27 -7.26
N THR A 97 5.38 5.32 -7.50
CA THR A 97 4.37 5.64 -6.48
C THR A 97 4.25 4.56 -5.41
N VAL A 98 4.24 3.28 -5.77
CA VAL A 98 4.10 2.17 -4.79
C VAL A 98 5.44 1.75 -4.17
N GLY A 99 6.53 1.93 -4.91
CA GLY A 99 7.86 1.43 -4.57
C GLY A 99 8.70 2.41 -3.75
N GLN A 100 8.42 3.71 -3.84
CA GLN A 100 9.05 4.72 -3.00
C GLN A 100 8.05 5.19 -1.96
N SER A 101 8.40 5.12 -0.67
CA SER A 101 7.64 5.77 0.39
C SER A 101 7.79 7.30 0.36
N SER A 102 8.07 7.88 -0.80
CA SER A 102 8.26 9.31 -1.04
C SER A 102 6.92 9.99 -1.29
N LYS A 103 6.89 11.31 -1.11
CA LYS A 103 5.71 12.11 -1.41
C LYS A 103 5.33 11.95 -2.88
N TYR A 104 4.04 11.76 -3.13
CA TYR A 104 3.43 11.63 -4.48
C TYR A 104 3.82 12.78 -5.43
N CYS A 105 4.17 13.96 -4.91
CA CYS A 105 4.64 15.10 -5.70
C CYS A 105 5.93 14.81 -6.48
N HIS A 106 6.88 14.03 -5.92
CA HIS A 106 8.13 13.72 -6.62
C HIS A 106 7.87 12.92 -7.89
N THR A 107 6.98 11.93 -7.83
CA THR A 107 6.58 11.16 -9.02
C THR A 107 6.02 12.05 -10.13
N ILE A 108 5.17 12.99 -9.74
CA ILE A 108 4.51 13.93 -10.64
C ILE A 108 5.53 14.87 -11.29
N ASP A 109 6.54 15.32 -10.53
CA ASP A 109 7.61 16.20 -11.02
C ASP A 109 8.59 15.49 -11.94
N THR A 110 8.93 14.23 -11.63
CA THR A 110 9.81 13.40 -12.47
C THR A 110 9.21 13.19 -13.86
N PHE A 111 7.94 12.77 -13.93
CA PHE A 111 7.28 12.53 -15.21
C PHE A 111 6.64 13.78 -15.83
N LYS A 112 6.77 14.95 -15.16
CA LYS A 112 6.18 16.23 -15.59
C LYS A 112 4.68 16.15 -15.88
N ARG A 113 3.95 15.30 -15.16
CA ARG A 113 2.51 15.10 -15.33
C ARG A 113 1.68 15.87 -14.32
N SER A 114 0.40 16.05 -14.61
CA SER A 114 -0.56 16.56 -13.60
C SER A 114 -0.91 15.46 -12.59
N LYS A 115 -1.40 15.85 -11.41
CA LYS A 115 -1.94 14.93 -10.39
C LYS A 115 -3.03 14.02 -10.97
N PHE A 116 -3.92 14.59 -11.79
CA PHE A 116 -5.02 13.87 -12.44
C PHE A 116 -4.51 12.80 -13.41
N THR A 117 -3.53 13.14 -14.24
CA THR A 117 -2.92 12.21 -15.20
C THR A 117 -2.20 11.08 -14.48
N ALA A 118 -1.40 11.39 -13.46
CA ALA A 118 -0.69 10.38 -12.67
C ALA A 118 -1.67 9.41 -12.00
N SER A 119 -2.77 9.92 -11.42
CA SER A 119 -3.82 9.08 -10.82
C SER A 119 -4.53 8.22 -11.85
N THR A 120 -4.86 8.78 -13.02
CA THR A 120 -5.51 8.02 -14.10
C THR A 120 -4.60 6.88 -14.58
N ASN A 121 -3.31 7.16 -14.77
CA ASN A 121 -2.33 6.15 -15.17
C ASN A 121 -2.17 5.06 -14.12
N PHE A 122 -2.09 5.45 -12.84
CA PHE A 122 -2.02 4.53 -11.72
C PHE A 122 -3.15 3.50 -11.76
N HIS A 123 -4.39 3.97 -11.91
CA HIS A 123 -5.55 3.08 -11.93
C HIS A 123 -5.60 2.19 -13.18
N LYS A 124 -5.17 2.70 -14.34
CA LYS A 124 -5.08 1.90 -15.57
C LYS A 124 -4.08 0.74 -15.40
N ILE A 125 -2.91 1.01 -14.84
CA ILE A 125 -1.90 -0.03 -14.56
C ILE A 125 -2.37 -1.00 -13.49
N LEU A 126 -2.99 -0.53 -12.41
CA LEU A 126 -3.53 -1.40 -11.36
C LEU A 126 -4.55 -2.39 -11.93
N ARG A 127 -5.45 -1.94 -12.80
CA ARG A 127 -6.41 -2.82 -13.48
C ARG A 127 -5.69 -3.84 -14.38
N ALA A 128 -4.74 -3.39 -15.20
CA ALA A 128 -3.96 -4.27 -16.06
C ALA A 128 -3.21 -5.37 -15.27
N LEU A 129 -2.56 -4.99 -14.16
CA LEU A 129 -1.87 -5.93 -13.29
C LEU A 129 -2.83 -6.90 -12.61
N ASN A 130 -4.00 -6.46 -12.17
CA ASN A 130 -5.02 -7.34 -11.60
C ASN A 130 -5.55 -8.37 -12.62
N THR A 131 -5.62 -8.01 -13.90
CA THR A 131 -5.94 -8.94 -14.99
C THR A 131 -4.85 -9.98 -15.19
N LEU A 132 -3.58 -9.57 -15.10
CA LEU A 132 -2.43 -10.45 -15.28
C LEU A 132 -2.17 -11.39 -14.08
N ALA A 133 -2.43 -10.91 -12.87
CA ALA A 133 -2.06 -11.54 -11.61
C ALA A 133 -2.43 -13.03 -11.52
N PRO A 134 -3.65 -13.48 -11.89
CA PRO A 134 -4.01 -14.90 -11.80
C PRO A 134 -3.13 -15.83 -12.65
N SER A 135 -2.56 -15.32 -13.74
CA SER A 135 -1.72 -16.09 -14.66
C SER A 135 -0.23 -16.06 -14.31
N LEU A 136 0.22 -15.00 -13.63
CA LEU A 136 1.64 -14.79 -13.30
C LEU A 136 1.98 -15.18 -11.86
N MET A 137 1.00 -15.17 -10.95
CA MET A 137 1.22 -15.57 -9.57
C MET A 137 1.13 -17.09 -9.44
N ALA A 138 2.14 -17.70 -8.81
CA ALA A 138 2.14 -19.12 -8.53
C ALA A 138 0.94 -19.49 -7.63
N LYS A 139 0.22 -20.55 -8.00
CA LYS A 139 -0.76 -21.17 -7.11
C LYS A 139 -0.01 -21.68 -5.87
N PRO A 140 -0.50 -21.44 -4.65
CA PRO A 140 0.21 -21.87 -3.45
C PRO A 140 0.34 -23.39 -3.46
N THR A 141 1.56 -23.88 -3.38
CA THR A 141 1.82 -25.27 -3.04
C THR A 141 1.54 -25.48 -1.55
N HIS A 142 1.06 -26.67 -1.19
CA HIS A 142 0.70 -27.01 0.19
C HIS A 142 1.90 -27.06 1.16
N THR A 143 3.10 -27.03 0.63
CA THR A 143 4.36 -27.14 1.36
C THR A 143 5.12 -25.83 1.30
N VAL A 144 5.55 -25.33 2.46
CA VAL A 144 6.50 -24.21 2.54
C VAL A 144 7.70 -24.57 1.66
N PRO A 145 8.06 -23.75 0.66
CA PRO A 145 9.18 -24.06 -0.23
C PRO A 145 10.47 -24.32 0.57
N PRO A 146 11.34 -25.25 0.13
CA PRO A 146 12.56 -25.60 0.85
C PRO A 146 13.42 -24.39 1.24
N LYS A 147 13.52 -23.40 0.34
CA LYS A 147 14.26 -22.14 0.57
C LYS A 147 13.77 -21.34 1.78
N ILE A 148 12.51 -21.54 2.19
CA ILE A 148 11.89 -20.87 3.33
C ILE A 148 11.91 -21.81 4.53
N SER A 149 11.61 -23.10 4.37
CA SER A 149 11.52 -24.05 5.49
C SER A 149 12.87 -24.31 6.15
N THR A 150 13.97 -24.24 5.41
CA THR A 150 15.33 -24.38 5.94
C THR A 150 15.90 -23.07 6.48
N SER A 151 15.24 -21.94 6.22
CA SER A 151 15.73 -20.64 6.63
C SER A 151 15.25 -20.30 8.04
N THR A 152 16.19 -20.26 9.00
CA THR A 152 15.93 -19.76 10.36
C THR A 152 15.41 -18.31 10.37
N ARG A 153 15.75 -17.53 9.34
CA ARG A 153 15.32 -16.14 9.17
C ARG A 153 13.86 -15.99 8.76
N PHE A 154 13.36 -16.86 7.88
CA PHE A 154 12.02 -16.70 7.31
C PHE A 154 11.01 -17.66 7.94
N TYR A 155 11.41 -18.89 8.22
CA TYR A 155 10.53 -19.95 8.70
C TYR A 155 9.69 -19.61 9.94
N PRO A 156 10.17 -18.85 10.94
CA PRO A 156 9.37 -18.47 12.11
C PRO A 156 8.07 -17.74 11.73
N TYR A 157 8.04 -17.00 10.62
CA TYR A 157 6.85 -16.27 10.14
C TYR A 157 5.85 -17.14 9.37
N PHE A 158 6.20 -18.41 9.08
CA PHE A 158 5.35 -19.37 8.35
C PHE A 158 4.77 -20.46 9.24
N LYS A 159 5.04 -20.41 10.54
CA LYS A 159 4.40 -21.27 11.54
C LYS A 159 3.31 -20.53 12.29
N SER A 160 2.40 -21.28 12.85
CA SER A 160 1.52 -20.81 13.92
C SER A 160 2.32 -20.32 15.12
N LEU A 161 1.77 -19.36 15.86
CA LEU A 161 2.28 -18.97 17.17
C LEU A 161 1.51 -19.74 18.25
N ASP A 162 2.19 -20.59 18.99
CA ASP A 162 1.60 -21.33 20.11
C ASP A 162 1.67 -20.48 21.39
N VAL A 163 0.90 -20.85 22.42
CA VAL A 163 0.88 -20.17 23.72
C VAL A 163 2.30 -20.06 24.30
N GLY A 164 2.64 -18.88 24.83
CA GLY A 164 3.94 -18.58 25.44
C GLY A 164 5.05 -18.26 24.44
N ARG A 165 4.74 -18.17 23.13
CA ARG A 165 5.73 -17.82 22.10
C ARG A 165 5.67 -16.34 21.69
N ASN A 166 6.85 -15.83 21.37
CA ASN A 166 7.07 -14.46 20.90
C ASN A 166 7.51 -14.46 19.44
N LEU A 167 6.97 -13.53 18.67
CA LEU A 167 7.40 -13.22 17.32
C LEU A 167 7.77 -11.74 17.23
N SER A 168 9.06 -11.45 17.10
CA SER A 168 9.54 -10.07 16.93
C SER A 168 9.61 -9.66 15.47
N SER A 169 9.37 -8.38 15.21
CA SER A 169 9.72 -7.76 13.93
C SER A 169 11.22 -7.77 13.73
N ARG A 170 11.64 -7.56 12.49
CA ARG A 170 13.04 -7.23 12.20
C ARG A 170 13.33 -5.75 12.53
N ARG A 171 14.59 -5.43 12.81
CA ARG A 171 15.05 -4.08 13.19
C ARG A 171 14.95 -3.08 12.03
N THR A 172 15.46 -3.42 10.85
CA THR A 172 15.32 -2.61 9.62
C THR A 172 15.02 -3.48 8.40
N GLU A 173 14.87 -2.87 7.21
CA GLU A 173 14.65 -3.63 5.97
C GLU A 173 15.85 -4.53 5.61
N THR A 174 17.05 -4.09 5.99
CA THR A 174 18.32 -4.78 5.74
C THR A 174 18.89 -5.48 6.98
N ASP A 175 18.45 -5.08 8.18
CA ASP A 175 18.86 -5.66 9.46
C ASP A 175 17.79 -6.61 10.01
N PHE A 176 18.13 -7.91 10.03
CA PHE A 176 17.27 -9.00 10.50
C PHE A 176 17.39 -9.29 11.99
N GLY A 177 18.12 -8.46 12.74
CA GLY A 177 18.11 -8.49 14.19
C GLY A 177 16.72 -8.20 14.76
N LYS A 178 16.55 -8.50 16.05
CA LYS A 178 15.32 -8.26 16.81
C LYS A 178 14.92 -6.78 16.73
N GLY A 179 13.69 -6.52 16.29
CA GLY A 179 13.08 -5.21 16.21
C GLY A 179 12.14 -4.93 17.38
N LYS A 180 11.57 -3.72 17.38
CA LYS A 180 10.78 -3.20 18.49
C LYS A 180 9.33 -3.67 18.54
N PHE A 181 8.79 -4.30 17.51
CA PHE A 181 7.42 -4.82 17.56
C PHE A 181 7.46 -6.30 17.95
N ARG A 182 6.64 -6.69 18.93
CA ARG A 182 6.48 -8.10 19.32
C ARG A 182 5.01 -8.49 19.23
N LEU A 183 4.74 -9.59 18.54
CA LEU A 183 3.48 -10.31 18.62
C LEU A 183 3.66 -11.48 19.61
N HIS A 184 2.78 -11.58 20.60
CA HIS A 184 2.88 -12.52 21.71
C HIS A 184 1.51 -13.14 21.98
N LEU A 185 1.44 -14.46 22.09
CA LEU A 185 0.28 -15.15 22.62
C LEU A 185 0.58 -15.57 24.06
N GLY A 186 0.02 -14.84 25.03
CA GLY A 186 0.27 -15.05 26.44
C GLY A 186 -0.24 -16.37 26.98
N LEU A 187 0.31 -16.80 28.11
CA LEU A 187 -0.17 -17.98 28.85
C LEU A 187 -1.64 -17.84 29.27
N ASP A 188 -2.13 -16.61 29.40
CA ASP A 188 -3.54 -16.27 29.65
C ASP A 188 -4.44 -16.41 28.40
N GLY A 189 -3.86 -16.84 27.27
CA GLY A 189 -4.54 -16.99 25.99
C GLY A 189 -4.79 -15.68 25.24
N ASN A 190 -4.32 -14.54 25.77
CA ASN A 190 -4.50 -13.25 25.12
C ASN A 190 -3.43 -13.02 24.05
N LEU A 191 -3.84 -12.74 22.81
CA LEU A 191 -2.92 -12.34 21.76
C LEU A 191 -2.69 -10.84 21.84
N GLN A 192 -1.43 -10.43 21.94
CA GLN A 192 -1.03 -9.03 22.07
C GLN A 192 -0.01 -8.64 20.99
N LEU A 193 -0.18 -7.45 20.42
CA LEU A 193 0.88 -6.77 19.67
C LEU A 193 1.43 -5.63 20.54
N LEU A 194 2.71 -5.72 20.86
CA LEU A 194 3.41 -4.82 21.75
C LEU A 194 4.52 -4.07 21.01
N VAL A 195 4.84 -2.88 21.50
CA VAL A 195 6.02 -2.10 21.12
C VAL A 195 6.96 -2.08 22.31
N LEU A 196 8.19 -2.53 22.10
CA LEU A 196 9.27 -2.53 23.07
C LEU A 196 9.98 -1.18 23.05
N ASN A 197 10.61 -0.86 24.18
CA ASN A 197 11.54 0.26 24.23
C ASN A 197 12.64 0.09 23.18
N SER A 198 12.85 1.12 22.36
CA SER A 198 13.79 1.04 21.23
C SER A 198 15.26 1.02 21.65
N ASN A 199 15.56 1.42 22.89
CA ASN A 199 16.92 1.44 23.44
C ASN A 199 17.32 0.06 23.98
N SER A 200 16.43 -0.59 24.74
CA SER A 200 16.72 -1.88 25.38
C SER A 200 16.33 -3.08 24.51
N LEU A 201 15.22 -2.97 23.75
CA LEU A 201 14.58 -4.07 23.02
C LEU A 201 14.31 -5.32 23.90
N SER A 202 14.22 -5.13 25.22
CA SER A 202 14.04 -6.22 26.19
C SER A 202 12.64 -6.82 26.10
N ASP A 203 12.48 -8.07 26.54
CA ASP A 203 11.17 -8.70 26.64
C ASP A 203 10.28 -8.13 27.74
N SER A 204 10.91 -7.64 28.81
CA SER A 204 10.24 -7.02 29.96
C SER A 204 9.96 -5.53 29.79
N ASP A 205 10.65 -4.84 28.88
CA ASP A 205 10.58 -3.38 28.73
C ASP A 205 9.61 -2.98 27.61
N VAL A 206 8.33 -3.06 27.94
CA VAL A 206 7.23 -2.72 27.03
C VAL A 206 6.96 -1.22 27.11
N TYR A 207 7.05 -0.56 25.95
CA TYR A 207 6.75 0.86 25.81
C TYR A 207 5.26 1.12 25.57
N PHE A 208 4.61 0.31 24.73
CA PHE A 208 3.22 0.55 24.32
C PHE A 208 2.49 -0.74 23.90
N HIS A 209 1.20 -0.85 24.26
CA HIS A 209 0.31 -1.93 23.85
C HIS A 209 -0.48 -1.50 22.60
N TYR A 210 -0.19 -2.09 21.45
CA TYR A 210 -0.81 -1.71 20.18
C TYR A 210 -2.15 -2.42 19.93
N TYR A 211 -2.25 -3.70 20.28
CA TYR A 211 -3.45 -4.51 20.06
C TYR A 211 -3.56 -5.61 21.11
N GLU A 212 -4.78 -5.96 21.48
CA GLU A 212 -5.10 -7.16 22.26
C GLU A 212 -6.37 -7.84 21.72
N SER A 213 -6.38 -9.17 21.66
CA SER A 213 -7.54 -9.95 21.21
C SER A 213 -8.62 -10.11 22.27
N ARG A 214 -8.29 -9.88 23.55
CA ARG A 214 -9.16 -10.10 24.72
C ARG A 214 -9.67 -11.55 24.82
N THR A 215 -8.85 -12.49 24.38
CA THR A 215 -9.16 -13.93 24.40
C THR A 215 -8.64 -14.58 25.67
N LYS A 216 -9.02 -14.01 26.83
CA LYS A 216 -8.72 -14.59 28.14
C LYS A 216 -9.81 -15.60 28.55
N GLU A 217 -9.72 -16.12 29.77
CA GLU A 217 -10.82 -16.88 30.37
C GLU A 217 -12.18 -16.18 30.20
N PRO A 218 -13.28 -16.90 29.90
CA PRO A 218 -13.44 -18.37 29.98
C PRO A 218 -13.09 -19.13 28.69
N ASN A 219 -12.63 -18.45 27.63
CA ASN A 219 -12.36 -19.08 26.33
C ASN A 219 -10.99 -18.66 25.78
N PRO A 220 -9.90 -19.08 26.45
CA PRO A 220 -8.57 -18.61 26.14
C PRO A 220 -8.11 -18.98 24.73
N GLY A 221 -7.33 -18.11 24.10
CA GLY A 221 -6.64 -18.41 22.85
C GLY A 221 -5.57 -19.49 23.02
N THR A 222 -5.61 -20.54 22.20
CA THR A 222 -4.66 -21.66 22.26
C THR A 222 -3.57 -21.56 21.20
N ARG A 223 -3.85 -20.89 20.08
CA ARG A 223 -2.92 -20.78 18.96
C ARG A 223 -3.31 -19.64 18.03
N LEU A 224 -2.34 -18.88 17.56
CA LEU A 224 -2.53 -17.97 16.44
C LEU A 224 -2.20 -18.71 15.14
N VAL A 225 -3.16 -18.72 14.23
CA VAL A 225 -3.05 -19.42 12.94
C VAL A 225 -3.04 -18.41 11.81
N PHE A 226 -2.06 -18.61 10.91
CA PHE A 226 -1.99 -17.98 9.60
C PHE A 226 -2.32 -19.03 8.57
N ASN A 227 -3.53 -19.00 8.04
CA ASN A 227 -3.93 -20.00 7.07
C ASN A 227 -3.49 -19.61 5.65
N ARG A 228 -3.52 -20.58 4.75
CA ARG A 228 -3.13 -20.40 3.33
C ARG A 228 -3.92 -19.31 2.63
N SER A 229 -5.18 -19.09 2.98
CA SER A 229 -6.06 -18.04 2.42
C SER A 229 -5.74 -16.66 2.97
N GLY A 230 -4.68 -16.55 3.80
CA GLY A 230 -4.19 -15.33 4.39
C GLY A 230 -5.07 -14.77 5.52
N TYR A 231 -5.94 -15.61 6.09
CA TYR A 231 -6.63 -15.28 7.34
C TYR A 231 -5.69 -15.48 8.52
N MET A 232 -5.70 -14.48 9.40
CA MET A 232 -5.09 -14.52 10.72
C MET A 232 -6.21 -14.61 11.75
N TYR A 233 -6.23 -15.68 12.52
CA TYR A 233 -7.19 -15.86 13.60
C TYR A 233 -6.57 -16.55 14.81
N VAL A 234 -7.09 -16.21 15.98
CA VAL A 234 -6.82 -16.91 17.23
C VAL A 234 -7.79 -18.09 17.32
N LEU A 235 -7.26 -19.30 17.49
CA LEU A 235 -8.04 -20.50 17.77
C LEU A 235 -8.31 -20.54 19.29
N LEU A 236 -9.58 -20.44 19.68
CA LEU A 236 -9.98 -20.46 21.08
C LEU A 236 -10.06 -21.89 21.62
N SER A 237 -10.07 -22.06 22.94
CA SER A 237 -10.21 -23.38 23.58
C SER A 237 -11.53 -24.07 23.21
N SER A 238 -12.59 -23.31 22.94
CA SER A 238 -13.86 -23.79 22.38
C SER A 238 -13.78 -24.27 20.92
N LYS A 239 -12.60 -24.23 20.30
CA LYS A 239 -12.35 -24.46 18.85
C LYS A 239 -12.96 -23.41 17.93
N GLN A 240 -13.59 -22.36 18.46
CA GLN A 240 -14.03 -21.21 17.67
C GLN A 240 -12.82 -20.41 17.17
N GLN A 241 -12.98 -19.78 16.00
CA GLN A 241 -11.97 -18.91 15.41
C GLN A 241 -12.35 -17.45 15.65
N LEU A 242 -11.45 -16.69 16.28
CA LEU A 242 -11.57 -15.25 16.39
C LEU A 242 -10.62 -14.58 15.40
N ASN A 243 -11.17 -13.92 14.38
CA ASN A 243 -10.36 -13.16 13.43
C ASN A 243 -9.59 -12.06 14.15
N ALA A 244 -8.28 -11.99 13.91
CA ALA A 244 -7.41 -10.99 14.53
C ALA A 244 -7.48 -9.62 13.81
N TYR A 245 -8.38 -9.45 12.84
CA TYR A 245 -8.67 -8.19 12.14
C TYR A 245 -10.14 -8.12 11.69
N SER A 246 -10.70 -6.90 11.61
CA SER A 246 -12.14 -6.66 11.37
C SER A 246 -12.57 -6.59 9.90
N GLN A 247 -11.64 -6.51 8.93
CA GLN A 247 -12.00 -6.39 7.52
C GLN A 247 -12.02 -7.74 6.80
N GLN A 248 -13.08 -8.01 6.02
CA GLN A 248 -13.14 -9.15 5.10
C GLN A 248 -11.88 -9.21 4.22
N GLY A 249 -11.09 -10.27 4.39
CA GLY A 249 -10.05 -10.62 3.44
C GLY A 249 -10.67 -11.00 2.10
N SER A 250 -10.07 -10.55 1.00
CA SER A 250 -10.49 -11.00 -0.33
C SER A 250 -10.08 -12.47 -0.50
N SER A 251 -11.03 -13.34 -0.82
CA SER A 251 -10.78 -14.78 -1.06
C SER A 251 -9.89 -15.08 -2.28
N ARG A 252 -9.42 -14.04 -2.99
CA ARG A 252 -8.68 -14.13 -4.25
C ARG A 252 -7.19 -13.78 -4.15
N VAL A 253 -6.70 -13.40 -2.96
CA VAL A 253 -5.30 -12.97 -2.78
C VAL A 253 -4.71 -13.60 -1.52
N PHE A 254 -3.54 -14.24 -1.65
CA PHE A 254 -2.84 -14.89 -0.53
C PHE A 254 -1.99 -13.87 0.24
N TYR A 255 -2.06 -13.90 1.57
CA TYR A 255 -1.44 -12.90 2.45
C TYR A 255 -0.29 -13.51 3.27
N ARG A 256 0.81 -12.77 3.43
CA ARG A 256 1.93 -13.11 4.34
C ARG A 256 1.97 -12.12 5.50
N LEU A 257 2.20 -12.61 6.71
CA LEU A 257 2.65 -11.74 7.79
C LEU A 257 4.14 -11.46 7.66
N LEU A 258 4.46 -10.21 7.37
CA LEU A 258 5.74 -9.63 7.74
C LEU A 258 5.43 -8.58 8.80
N PRO A 259 5.78 -8.76 10.08
CA PRO A 259 5.85 -7.64 11.01
C PRO A 259 6.96 -6.72 10.50
N PRO A 260 6.62 -5.58 9.86
CA PRO A 260 7.64 -4.73 9.28
C PRO A 260 8.31 -3.92 10.38
N CYS A 261 9.38 -3.22 10.02
CA CYS A 261 10.07 -2.27 10.89
C CYS A 261 9.21 -1.03 11.23
N ARG A 262 7.99 -0.96 10.69
CA ARG A 262 6.97 0.05 10.96
C ARG A 262 5.70 -0.67 11.45
N SER A 263 4.92 -0.02 12.30
CA SER A 263 3.74 -0.54 13.03
C SER A 263 2.56 -1.03 12.16
N THR A 264 2.75 -1.21 10.86
CA THR A 264 1.70 -1.54 9.90
C THR A 264 1.93 -2.95 9.36
N PHE A 265 1.12 -3.93 9.76
CA PHE A 265 1.10 -5.22 9.06
C PHE A 265 0.84 -4.99 7.57
N ARG A 266 1.83 -5.28 6.73
CA ARG A 266 1.69 -5.10 5.28
C ARG A 266 1.15 -6.40 4.68
N ARG A 267 0.05 -6.30 3.93
CA ARG A 267 -0.32 -7.31 2.94
C ARG A 267 0.80 -7.37 1.91
N CYS A 268 1.64 -8.39 1.98
CA CYS A 268 2.58 -8.67 0.91
C CYS A 268 1.89 -9.52 -0.15
N PHE A 269 1.76 -8.94 -1.34
CA PHE A 269 1.45 -9.65 -2.57
C PHE A 269 2.67 -10.49 -2.96
N ASN A 270 2.47 -11.73 -3.44
CA ASN A 270 3.51 -12.46 -4.16
C ASN A 270 3.55 -11.96 -5.59
#